data_AF-C0MDF7-F1
#
_entry.id   AF-C0MDF7-F1
#
_cell.length_a   1.000
_cell.length_b   1.000
_cell.length_c   1.000
_cell.angle_alpha   90.00
_cell.angle_beta   90.00
_cell.angle_gamma   90.00
#
_symmetry.space_group_name_H-M   'P 1'
#
loop_
_entity.id
_entity.type
_entity.pdbx_description
1 polymer ?
#
loop_
_entity_poly.entity_id
_entity_poly.type
_entity_poly.pdbx_seq_one_letter_code
_entity_poly.pdbx_strand_id
1 'polypeptide(L)'
;MNEPIAAKVTKPTYSRQQLLKNLENSRLARQSSRFKNYVAREKLVKFRGASNVDNSLKVISTCKEGTVKSTNQIIFEKLKEHNLNLNEFKRLRMSRVSNMTELELNMMKDIREAIPHPTKQTVMSKIIPVENADNFLNGHWDPRARGYFSKLSDVKDVKNADDVINALRLDYEGTPYIDVNGNNVNDFVRIEFTTNQIDDIEIPYGKEMGGGYIDPYPATGNGFTSSPDFIVPEYVAKGNIPLNDGTKIYLNIDGEEVLVGKLEGSFKYMKGNYE
;
A
#
# COMPACT_ATOMS: atom_id res chain seq x y z
N MET A 1 -35.73 10.55 50.95
CA MET A 1 -35.27 9.15 50.86
C MET A 1 -35.13 8.80 49.39
N ASN A 2 -34.17 7.94 49.09
CA ASN A 2 -33.36 7.88 47.87
C ASN A 2 -34.07 7.45 46.57
N GLU A 3 -33.66 8.07 45.47
CA GLU A 3 -33.67 7.52 44.10
C GLU A 3 -32.22 7.53 43.54
N PRO A 4 -31.92 6.70 42.53
CA PRO A 4 -30.71 5.88 42.51
C PRO A 4 -29.48 6.58 41.90
N ILE A 5 -28.31 6.25 42.46
CA ILE A 5 -27.00 6.55 41.88
C ILE A 5 -26.86 5.69 40.63
N ALA A 6 -27.13 6.28 39.46
CA ALA A 6 -26.69 5.72 38.19
C ALA A 6 -25.16 5.65 38.22
N ALA A 7 -24.63 4.43 38.36
CA ALA A 7 -23.22 4.15 38.18
C ALA A 7 -22.81 4.60 36.77
N LYS A 8 -22.14 5.75 36.69
CA LYS A 8 -21.37 6.14 35.51
C LYS A 8 -20.34 5.04 35.29
N VAL A 9 -20.63 4.13 34.37
CA VAL A 9 -19.65 3.20 33.82
C VAL A 9 -18.63 4.06 33.08
N THR A 10 -17.58 4.48 33.78
CA THR A 10 -16.42 5.11 33.17
C THR A 10 -15.76 4.08 32.27
N LYS A 11 -15.95 4.22 30.96
CA LYS A 11 -15.24 3.44 29.94
C LYS A 11 -13.73 3.51 30.24
N PRO A 12 -12.97 2.41 30.19
CA PRO A 12 -11.53 2.47 30.44
C PRO A 12 -10.87 3.35 29.38
N THR A 13 -10.27 4.47 29.78
CA THR A 13 -9.49 5.33 28.89
C THR A 13 -8.09 4.74 28.77
N TYR A 14 -7.91 3.76 27.88
CA TYR A 14 -6.56 3.33 27.51
C TYR A 14 -5.90 4.48 26.75
N SER A 15 -4.82 5.02 27.31
CA SER A 15 -4.06 6.09 26.67
C SER A 15 -3.32 5.54 25.45
N ARG A 16 -3.16 6.37 24.41
CA ARG A 16 -2.34 6.06 23.21
C ARG A 16 -0.96 5.49 23.55
N GLN A 17 -0.33 6.04 24.59
CA GLN A 17 0.94 5.54 25.12
C GLN A 17 0.85 4.09 25.58
N GLN A 18 -0.28 3.67 26.17
CA GLN A 18 -0.50 2.30 26.59
C GLN A 18 -0.67 1.35 25.40
N LEU A 19 -1.32 1.77 24.31
CA LEU A 19 -1.43 1.00 23.07
C LEU A 19 -0.06 0.77 22.43
N LEU A 20 0.70 1.86 22.25
CA LEU A 20 2.06 1.79 21.71
C LEU A 20 2.96 0.93 22.61
N LYS A 21 2.87 1.10 23.93
CA LYS A 21 3.61 0.30 24.90
C LYS A 21 3.21 -1.18 24.86
N ASN A 22 1.93 -1.49 24.72
CA ASN A 22 1.47 -2.87 24.62
C ASN A 22 1.96 -3.53 23.33
N LEU A 23 1.90 -2.82 22.21
CA LEU A 23 2.35 -3.33 20.92
C LEU A 23 3.88 -3.50 20.87
N GLU A 24 4.61 -2.56 21.47
CA GLU A 24 6.06 -2.62 21.65
C GLU A 24 6.48 -3.75 22.60
N ASN A 25 5.74 -3.96 23.71
CA ASN A 25 5.98 -5.08 24.60
C ASN A 25 5.70 -6.43 23.91
N SER A 26 4.64 -6.52 23.11
CA SER A 26 4.37 -7.70 22.27
C SER A 26 5.48 -7.92 21.25
N ARG A 27 6.02 -6.87 20.63
CA ARG A 27 7.17 -6.92 19.72
C ARG A 27 8.41 -7.48 20.43
N LEU A 28 8.77 -6.92 21.59
CA LEU A 28 9.90 -7.37 22.41
C LEU A 28 9.74 -8.81 22.89
N ALA A 29 8.52 -9.22 23.26
CA ALA A 29 8.20 -10.61 23.61
C ALA A 29 8.36 -11.57 22.42
N ARG A 30 7.96 -11.18 21.20
CA ARG A 30 8.21 -11.97 19.97
C ARG A 30 9.70 -12.07 19.63
N GLN A 31 10.44 -10.98 19.78
CA GLN A 31 11.89 -10.96 19.50
C GLN A 31 12.69 -11.81 20.49
N SER A 32 12.32 -11.77 21.78
CA SER A 32 12.96 -12.57 22.82
C SER A 32 12.57 -14.07 22.75
N SER A 33 11.40 -14.41 22.22
CA SER A 33 10.91 -15.81 22.17
C SER A 33 11.46 -16.65 21.00
N ARG A 34 12.40 -16.12 20.19
CA ARG A 34 12.84 -16.74 18.92
C ARG A 34 11.71 -16.92 17.90
N PHE A 35 10.64 -16.11 17.97
CA PHE A 35 9.49 -16.18 17.07
C PHE A 35 9.88 -16.16 15.58
N LYS A 36 10.85 -15.32 15.19
CA LYS A 36 11.37 -15.26 13.80
C LYS A 36 11.90 -16.62 13.32
N ASN A 37 12.53 -17.42 14.18
CA ASN A 37 13.00 -18.77 13.84
C ASN A 37 11.85 -19.78 13.72
N TYR A 38 10.79 -19.61 14.51
CA TYR A 38 9.59 -20.44 14.42
C TYR A 38 8.80 -20.16 13.14
N VAL A 39 8.57 -18.88 12.80
CA VAL A 39 7.90 -18.46 11.57
C VAL A 39 8.72 -18.85 10.33
N ALA A 40 10.05 -18.71 10.37
CA ALA A 40 10.93 -19.15 9.29
C ALA A 40 10.85 -20.68 9.11
N ARG A 41 10.80 -21.47 10.19
CA ARG A 41 10.59 -22.93 10.12
C ARG A 41 9.20 -23.29 9.58
N GLU A 42 8.14 -22.64 10.03
CA GLU A 42 6.77 -22.80 9.50
C GLU A 42 6.69 -22.50 8.00
N LYS A 43 7.27 -21.37 7.56
CA LYS A 43 7.37 -21.01 6.12
C LYS A 43 8.18 -22.05 5.34
N LEU A 44 9.29 -22.53 5.89
CA LEU A 44 10.11 -23.58 5.25
C LEU A 44 9.37 -24.93 5.16
N VAL A 45 8.57 -25.28 6.17
CA VAL A 45 7.72 -26.48 6.17
C VAL A 45 6.61 -26.37 5.12
N LYS A 46 5.96 -25.20 4.99
CA LYS A 46 5.00 -24.93 3.90
C LYS A 46 5.66 -24.96 2.52
N PHE A 47 6.88 -24.43 2.39
CA PHE A 47 7.63 -24.44 1.12
C PHE A 47 8.06 -25.86 0.72
N ARG A 48 8.46 -26.70 1.67
CA ARG A 48 8.75 -28.13 1.44
C ARG A 48 7.50 -28.96 1.10
N GLY A 49 6.31 -28.48 1.45
CA GLY A 49 5.03 -29.03 0.98
C GLY A 49 4.63 -28.57 -0.42
N ALA A 50 5.20 -27.47 -0.91
CA ALA A 50 4.89 -26.87 -2.21
C ALA A 50 5.91 -27.23 -3.32
N SER A 51 6.98 -27.97 -3.00
CA SER A 51 7.93 -28.48 -3.98
C SER A 51 7.38 -29.73 -4.67
N ASN A 52 6.32 -29.56 -5.43
CA ASN A 52 6.02 -30.36 -6.61
C ASN A 52 5.07 -29.55 -7.49
N VAL A 53 5.32 -29.62 -8.80
CA VAL A 53 4.53 -29.08 -9.91
C VAL A 53 4.98 -27.69 -10.40
N ASP A 54 6.07 -27.75 -11.17
CA ASP A 54 6.14 -27.10 -12.49
C ASP A 54 4.87 -27.46 -13.30
N ASN A 55 3.86 -26.59 -13.28
CA ASN A 55 2.77 -26.51 -14.26
C ASN A 55 1.87 -25.28 -14.00
N SER A 56 2.23 -24.11 -14.53
CA SER A 56 1.30 -22.97 -14.63
C SER A 56 1.17 -22.41 -16.05
N LEU A 57 1.36 -23.29 -17.04
CA LEU A 57 0.79 -23.15 -18.38
C LEU A 57 -0.37 -24.14 -18.54
N LYS A 58 -1.48 -23.88 -17.83
CA LYS A 58 -2.80 -24.31 -18.29
C LYS A 58 -3.63 -23.06 -18.48
N VAL A 59 -3.59 -22.55 -19.71
CA VAL A 59 -4.63 -21.69 -20.26
C VAL A 59 -5.93 -22.50 -20.19
N ILE A 60 -6.73 -22.25 -19.14
CA ILE A 60 -8.11 -22.67 -19.14
C ILE A 60 -8.87 -21.65 -19.97
N SER A 61 -9.01 -21.98 -21.25
CA SER A 61 -10.05 -21.47 -22.13
C SER A 61 -11.40 -21.93 -21.58
N THR A 62 -11.98 -21.13 -20.69
CA THR A 62 -13.43 -21.05 -20.50
C THR A 62 -13.75 -19.62 -20.08
N CYS A 63 -14.23 -18.83 -21.03
CA CYS A 63 -14.84 -17.53 -20.77
C CYS A 63 -16.09 -17.76 -19.91
N LYS A 64 -15.96 -17.55 -18.59
CA LYS A 64 -17.11 -17.17 -17.77
C LYS A 64 -17.22 -15.65 -17.85
N GLU A 65 -18.19 -15.19 -18.63
CA GLU A 65 -18.66 -13.80 -18.55
C GLU A 65 -18.94 -13.45 -17.07
N GLY A 66 -18.32 -12.38 -16.59
CA GLY A 66 -18.61 -11.80 -15.27
C GLY A 66 -17.43 -11.67 -14.28
N THR A 67 -16.22 -12.11 -14.61
CA THR A 67 -15.07 -11.92 -13.70
C THR A 67 -14.25 -10.68 -14.11
N VAL A 68 -14.21 -9.66 -13.25
CA VAL A 68 -13.36 -8.48 -13.45
C VAL A 68 -11.90 -8.93 -13.46
N LYS A 69 -11.17 -8.63 -14.55
CA LYS A 69 -9.75 -8.97 -14.67
C LYS A 69 -8.93 -8.24 -13.60
N SER A 70 -7.96 -8.93 -13.00
CA SER A 70 -7.01 -8.29 -12.10
C SER A 70 -6.03 -7.41 -12.88
N THR A 71 -5.42 -6.44 -12.20
CA THR A 71 -4.38 -5.57 -12.76
C THR A 71 -3.27 -6.38 -13.44
N ASN A 72 -2.78 -7.44 -12.80
CA ASN A 72 -1.73 -8.29 -13.38
C ASN A 72 -2.21 -9.04 -14.64
N GLN A 73 -3.45 -9.51 -14.67
CA GLN A 73 -4.00 -10.16 -15.88
C GLN A 73 -4.04 -9.18 -17.05
N ILE A 74 -4.50 -7.95 -16.82
CA ILE A 74 -4.54 -6.89 -17.83
C ILE A 74 -3.13 -6.59 -18.35
N ILE A 75 -2.16 -6.40 -17.44
CA ILE A 75 -0.77 -6.15 -17.81
C ILE A 75 -0.22 -7.30 -18.66
N PHE A 76 -0.37 -8.56 -18.22
CA PHE A 76 0.16 -9.71 -18.97
C PHE A 76 -0.48 -9.90 -20.35
N GLU A 77 -1.74 -9.49 -20.54
CA GLU A 77 -2.36 -9.47 -21.86
C GLU A 77 -1.73 -8.39 -22.75
N LYS A 78 -1.56 -7.16 -22.26
CA LYS A 78 -0.88 -6.08 -22.99
C LYS A 78 0.57 -6.39 -23.31
N LEU A 79 1.27 -7.09 -22.42
CA LEU A 79 2.63 -7.58 -22.69
C LEU A 79 2.67 -8.52 -23.89
N LYS A 80 1.70 -9.43 -24.03
CA LYS A 80 1.61 -10.33 -25.20
C LYS A 80 1.30 -9.57 -26.48
N GLU A 81 0.41 -8.57 -26.43
CA GLU A 81 0.09 -7.74 -27.59
C GLU A 81 1.34 -7.01 -28.15
N HIS A 82 2.24 -6.59 -27.27
CA HIS A 82 3.50 -5.94 -27.63
C HIS A 82 4.68 -6.89 -27.86
N ASN A 83 4.46 -8.21 -27.76
CA ASN A 83 5.54 -9.22 -27.76
C ASN A 83 6.64 -8.93 -26.71
N LEU A 84 6.27 -8.32 -25.59
CA LEU A 84 7.17 -7.92 -24.51
C LEU A 84 7.21 -9.00 -23.43
N ASN A 85 8.40 -9.44 -23.04
CA ASN A 85 8.53 -10.37 -21.92
C ASN A 85 8.57 -9.62 -20.56
N LEU A 86 8.37 -10.36 -19.48
CA LEU A 86 8.30 -9.78 -18.13
C LEU A 86 9.60 -9.07 -17.71
N ASN A 87 10.76 -9.56 -18.12
CA ASN A 87 12.04 -8.93 -17.76
C ASN A 87 12.25 -7.61 -18.50
N GLU A 88 11.86 -7.54 -19.77
CA GLU A 88 11.86 -6.29 -20.53
C GLU A 88 10.90 -5.28 -19.90
N PHE A 89 9.69 -5.71 -19.55
CA PHE A 89 8.74 -4.84 -18.85
C PHE A 89 9.27 -4.34 -17.50
N LYS A 90 9.90 -5.22 -16.70
CA LYS A 90 10.57 -4.81 -15.46
C LYS A 90 11.66 -3.77 -15.71
N ARG A 91 12.51 -3.97 -16.72
CA ARG A 91 13.54 -3.00 -17.12
C ARG A 91 12.92 -1.65 -17.49
N LEU A 92 11.83 -1.65 -18.28
CA LEU A 92 11.13 -0.43 -18.67
C LEU A 92 10.53 0.28 -17.45
N ARG A 93 9.84 -0.43 -16.55
CA ARG A 93 9.30 0.17 -15.32
C ARG A 93 10.37 0.87 -14.47
N MET A 94 11.58 0.31 -14.42
CA MET A 94 12.73 0.86 -13.68
C MET A 94 13.50 1.93 -14.46
N SER A 95 13.23 2.11 -15.76
CA SER A 95 13.87 3.13 -16.58
C SER A 95 13.10 4.45 -16.50
N ARG A 96 13.82 5.57 -16.41
CA ARG A 96 13.20 6.89 -16.59
C ARG A 96 12.67 7.01 -18.01
N VAL A 97 11.51 7.66 -18.16
CA VAL A 97 10.89 7.89 -19.47
C VAL A 97 11.76 8.71 -20.42
N SER A 98 12.61 9.60 -19.90
CA SER A 98 13.61 10.34 -20.68
C SER A 98 14.66 9.46 -21.37
N ASN A 99 14.81 8.20 -20.93
CA ASN A 99 15.79 7.25 -21.44
C ASN A 99 15.15 6.18 -22.33
N MET A 100 13.86 6.29 -22.63
CA MET A 100 13.12 5.36 -23.47
C MET A 100 13.06 5.86 -24.91
N THR A 101 13.04 4.93 -25.85
CA THR A 101 12.66 5.18 -27.24
C THR A 101 11.16 5.49 -27.35
N GLU A 102 10.74 6.12 -28.45
CA GLU A 102 9.32 6.41 -28.70
C GLU A 102 8.45 5.14 -28.71
N LEU A 103 8.97 4.03 -29.24
CA LEU A 103 8.29 2.74 -29.20
C LEU A 103 8.10 2.26 -27.76
N GLU A 104 9.15 2.31 -26.92
CA GLU A 104 9.06 1.93 -25.51
C GLU A 104 8.10 2.82 -24.73
N LEU A 105 8.07 4.14 -25.00
CA LEU A 105 7.12 5.07 -24.41
C LEU A 105 5.68 4.71 -24.77
N ASN A 106 5.41 4.44 -26.05
CA ASN A 106 4.08 4.06 -26.52
C ASN A 106 3.62 2.72 -25.93
N MET A 107 4.50 1.71 -25.88
CA MET A 107 4.20 0.43 -25.24
C MET A 107 3.88 0.61 -23.75
N MET A 108 4.72 1.35 -23.01
CA MET A 108 4.52 1.60 -21.59
C MET A 108 3.23 2.37 -21.32
N LYS A 109 2.91 3.36 -22.17
CA LYS A 109 1.69 4.16 -22.05
C LYS A 109 0.46 3.28 -22.25
N ASP A 110 0.44 2.50 -23.32
CA ASP A 110 -0.67 1.60 -23.64
C ASP A 110 -0.86 0.51 -22.57
N ILE A 111 0.21 -0.07 -22.02
CA ILE A 111 0.13 -0.99 -20.87
C ILE A 111 -0.47 -0.28 -19.64
N ARG A 112 -0.04 0.96 -19.35
CA ARG A 112 -0.49 1.69 -18.16
C ARG A 112 -1.93 2.16 -18.27
N GLU A 113 -2.36 2.58 -19.45
CA GLU A 113 -3.71 3.08 -19.73
C GLU A 113 -4.74 1.96 -19.83
N ALA A 114 -4.32 0.73 -20.15
CA ALA A 114 -5.20 -0.44 -20.10
C ALA A 114 -5.69 -0.77 -18.69
N ILE A 115 -4.99 -0.34 -17.65
CA ILE A 115 -5.39 -0.51 -16.25
C ILE A 115 -6.50 0.51 -15.95
N PRO A 116 -7.74 0.07 -15.59
CA PRO A 116 -8.84 0.99 -15.37
C PRO A 116 -8.49 2.07 -14.35
N HIS A 117 -8.87 3.31 -14.61
CA HIS A 117 -8.69 4.38 -13.63
C HIS A 117 -9.51 4.09 -12.35
N PRO A 118 -9.07 4.53 -11.15
CA PRO A 118 -9.86 4.44 -9.94
C PRO A 118 -11.26 5.05 -10.11
N THR A 119 -12.23 4.47 -9.43
CA THR A 119 -13.62 4.95 -9.35
C THR A 119 -13.92 5.36 -7.91
N LYS A 120 -15.09 5.96 -7.67
CA LYS A 120 -15.54 6.33 -6.32
C LYS A 120 -15.63 5.12 -5.36
N GLN A 121 -15.75 3.91 -5.91
CA GLN A 121 -15.81 2.65 -5.16
C GLN A 121 -14.44 2.00 -4.99
N THR A 122 -13.41 2.49 -5.68
CA THR A 122 -12.05 1.94 -5.59
C THR A 122 -11.44 2.31 -4.24
N VAL A 123 -11.12 1.30 -3.45
CA VAL A 123 -10.35 1.49 -2.21
C VAL A 123 -8.89 1.70 -2.57
N MET A 124 -8.36 2.85 -2.18
CA MET A 124 -6.97 3.25 -2.32
C MET A 124 -6.21 2.95 -1.01
N SER A 125 -4.89 2.77 -1.12
CA SER A 125 -3.97 2.52 -0.02
C SER A 125 -2.87 3.58 -0.05
N LYS A 126 -2.75 4.34 1.04
CA LYS A 126 -1.62 5.25 1.26
C LYS A 126 -0.82 4.81 2.47
N ILE A 127 0.50 4.71 2.31
CA ILE A 127 1.43 4.47 3.40
C ILE A 127 1.93 5.81 3.94
N ILE A 128 1.90 5.96 5.26
CA ILE A 128 2.48 7.09 5.97
C ILE A 128 3.37 6.59 7.11
N PRO A 129 4.34 7.41 7.56
CA PRO A 129 5.09 7.12 8.78
C PRO A 129 4.18 7.08 10.01
N VAL A 130 4.57 6.30 11.01
CA VAL A 130 3.78 6.09 12.25
C VAL A 130 3.54 7.41 12.98
N GLU A 131 4.53 8.29 13.02
CA GLU A 131 4.47 9.60 13.67
C GLU A 131 3.42 10.53 13.05
N ASN A 132 3.06 10.32 11.78
CA ASN A 132 2.08 11.14 11.08
C ASN A 132 0.64 10.70 11.31
N ALA A 133 0.41 9.45 11.73
CA ALA A 133 -0.94 8.94 11.97
C ALA A 133 -1.69 9.72 13.05
N ASP A 134 -0.94 10.19 14.04
CA ASP A 134 -1.47 10.96 15.16
C ASP A 134 -2.06 12.30 14.78
N ASN A 135 -1.50 12.93 13.75
CA ASN A 135 -2.03 14.20 13.30
C ASN A 135 -3.46 14.02 12.73
N PHE A 136 -3.73 12.90 12.07
CA PHE A 136 -5.09 12.54 11.65
C PHE A 136 -5.97 12.16 12.84
N LEU A 137 -5.50 11.26 13.70
CA LEU A 137 -6.31 10.69 14.78
C LEU A 137 -6.65 11.69 15.89
N ASN A 138 -5.81 12.70 16.11
CA ASN A 138 -6.05 13.79 17.07
C ASN A 138 -6.75 15.00 16.43
N GLY A 139 -7.07 14.94 15.13
CA GLY A 139 -7.75 16.03 14.41
C GLY A 139 -6.89 17.27 14.15
N HIS A 140 -5.57 17.15 14.23
CA HIS A 140 -4.65 18.24 13.83
C HIS A 140 -4.59 18.42 12.32
N TRP A 141 -4.76 17.34 11.56
CA TRP A 141 -4.84 17.37 10.11
C TRP A 141 -6.26 17.04 9.64
N ASP A 142 -6.70 17.79 8.63
CA ASP A 142 -7.91 17.46 7.89
C ASP A 142 -7.79 16.06 7.26
N PRO A 143 -8.88 15.29 7.17
CA PRO A 143 -8.90 13.97 6.55
C PRO A 143 -8.78 14.10 5.03
N ARG A 144 -7.56 14.35 4.55
CA ARG A 144 -7.22 14.49 3.14
C ARG A 144 -6.00 13.63 2.79
N ALA A 145 -6.04 13.00 1.61
CA ALA A 145 -4.85 12.39 1.01
C ALA A 145 -4.15 13.39 0.09
N ARG A 146 -2.82 13.26 0.01
CA ARG A 146 -1.94 14.05 -0.87
C ARG A 146 -0.82 13.17 -1.40
N GLY A 147 -0.14 13.59 -2.46
CA GLY A 147 0.98 12.85 -3.05
C GLY A 147 0.57 11.46 -3.53
N TYR A 148 1.50 10.51 -3.49
CA TYR A 148 1.35 9.19 -4.12
C TYR A 148 0.56 8.16 -3.30
N PHE A 149 -0.14 7.27 -4.01
CA PHE A 149 -0.87 6.12 -3.48
C PHE A 149 -1.16 5.09 -4.58
N SER A 150 -1.60 3.89 -4.17
CA SER A 150 -1.94 2.79 -5.07
C SER A 150 -3.34 2.27 -4.76
N LYS A 151 -3.95 1.50 -5.66
CA LYS A 151 -5.18 0.77 -5.31
C LYS A 151 -4.86 -0.28 -4.28
N LEU A 152 -5.72 -0.45 -3.27
CA LEU A 152 -5.53 -1.48 -2.24
C LEU A 152 -5.43 -2.88 -2.85
N SER A 153 -6.21 -3.16 -3.90
CA SER A 153 -6.18 -4.45 -4.61
C SER A 153 -4.81 -4.84 -5.16
N ASP A 154 -3.97 -3.85 -5.49
CA ASP A 154 -2.65 -4.06 -6.11
C ASP A 154 -1.55 -4.26 -5.06
N VAL A 155 -1.82 -3.92 -3.79
CA VAL A 155 -0.81 -3.90 -2.70
C VAL A 155 -1.24 -4.62 -1.42
N LYS A 156 -2.46 -5.19 -1.37
CA LYS A 156 -3.02 -5.85 -0.16
C LYS A 156 -2.18 -7.03 0.34
N ASP A 157 -1.45 -7.69 -0.55
CA ASP A 157 -0.63 -8.86 -0.22
C ASP A 157 0.80 -8.45 0.21
N VAL A 158 1.14 -7.16 0.11
CA VAL A 158 2.41 -6.56 0.55
C VAL A 158 2.27 -6.10 2.00
N LYS A 159 2.72 -6.94 2.94
CA LYS A 159 2.36 -6.80 4.37
C LYS A 159 3.47 -6.30 5.27
N ASN A 160 4.71 -6.73 5.10
CA ASN A 160 5.81 -6.33 5.98
C ASN A 160 6.47 -5.04 5.47
N ALA A 161 7.19 -4.35 6.35
CA ALA A 161 7.77 -3.06 6.04
C ALA A 161 8.80 -3.12 4.91
N ASP A 162 9.66 -4.14 4.86
CA ASP A 162 10.64 -4.32 3.77
C ASP A 162 9.96 -4.44 2.41
N ASP A 163 8.94 -5.30 2.30
CA ASP A 163 8.19 -5.49 1.07
C ASP A 163 7.42 -4.23 0.69
N VAL A 164 6.86 -3.49 1.66
CA VAL A 164 6.15 -2.22 1.40
C VAL A 164 7.10 -1.14 0.90
N ILE A 165 8.27 -1.01 1.54
CA ILE A 165 9.31 -0.05 1.15
C ILE A 165 9.80 -0.37 -0.26
N ASN A 166 10.06 -1.63 -0.57
CA ASN A 166 10.45 -2.08 -1.90
C ASN A 166 9.34 -1.85 -2.94
N ALA A 167 8.14 -2.34 -2.66
CA ALA A 167 7.02 -2.28 -3.61
C ALA A 167 6.64 -0.85 -3.99
N LEU A 168 6.65 0.06 -3.01
CA LEU A 168 6.27 1.46 -3.19
C LEU A 168 7.46 2.39 -3.37
N ARG A 169 8.69 1.85 -3.43
CA ARG A 169 9.94 2.61 -3.54
C ARG A 169 10.03 3.77 -2.55
N LEU A 170 9.75 3.44 -1.28
CA LEU A 170 9.84 4.39 -0.17
C LEU A 170 11.27 4.59 0.31
N ASP A 171 12.27 4.02 -0.36
CA ASP A 171 13.71 4.10 -0.13
C ASP A 171 14.36 5.34 -0.78
N TYR A 172 13.59 6.39 -1.04
CA TYR A 172 14.08 7.64 -1.64
C TYR A 172 14.94 8.45 -0.66
N GLU A 173 15.76 9.35 -1.19
CA GLU A 173 16.63 10.20 -0.38
C GLU A 173 15.82 11.07 0.62
N GLY A 174 16.21 11.07 1.89
CA GLY A 174 15.50 11.78 2.95
C GLY A 174 14.19 11.11 3.40
N THR A 175 14.00 9.84 3.06
CA THR A 175 12.83 9.08 3.46
C THR A 175 12.73 8.87 4.99
N PRO A 176 11.52 8.98 5.57
CA PRO A 176 11.28 8.60 6.98
C PRO A 176 11.22 7.08 7.21
N TYR A 177 11.28 6.27 6.14
CA TYR A 177 11.17 4.81 6.22
C TYR A 177 12.53 4.10 6.33
N ILE A 178 13.62 4.87 6.40
CA ILE A 178 14.96 4.39 6.68
C ILE A 178 15.43 5.05 7.97
N ASP A 179 15.91 4.26 8.92
CA ASP A 179 16.40 4.73 10.22
C ASP A 179 17.77 5.41 10.11
N VAL A 180 18.22 6.00 11.22
CA VAL A 180 19.52 6.71 11.28
C VAL A 180 20.74 5.84 11.03
N ASN A 181 20.58 4.50 11.07
CA ASN A 181 21.63 3.53 10.80
C ASN A 181 21.56 2.98 9.36
N GLY A 182 20.62 3.47 8.54
CA GLY A 182 20.42 3.01 7.17
C GLY A 182 19.58 1.74 7.04
N ASN A 183 18.89 1.29 8.08
CA ASN A 183 18.01 0.12 8.00
C ASN A 183 16.56 0.55 7.73
N ASN A 184 15.81 -0.29 7.03
CA ASN A 184 14.36 -0.12 6.92
C ASN A 184 13.71 -0.11 8.31
N VAL A 185 12.69 0.75 8.47
CA VAL A 185 11.80 0.70 9.63
C VAL A 185 11.02 -0.62 9.64
N ASN A 186 10.53 -1.04 10.81
CA ASN A 186 9.74 -2.28 10.95
C ASN A 186 8.23 -2.03 11.04
N ASP A 187 7.83 -0.76 11.05
CA ASP A 187 6.45 -0.33 11.21
C ASP A 187 6.08 0.76 10.20
N PHE A 188 4.79 0.86 9.92
CA PHE A 188 4.21 1.88 9.08
C PHE A 188 2.71 1.98 9.35
N VAL A 189 2.09 3.02 8.82
CA VAL A 189 0.63 3.16 8.86
C VAL A 189 0.05 3.12 7.46
N ARG A 190 -0.95 2.26 7.28
CA ARG A 190 -1.75 2.19 6.05
C ARG A 190 -3.06 2.92 6.25
N ILE A 191 -3.37 3.85 5.36
CA ILE A 191 -4.68 4.47 5.22
C ILE A 191 -5.39 3.80 4.05
N GLU A 192 -6.50 3.13 4.34
CA GLU A 192 -7.42 2.60 3.33
C GLU A 192 -8.58 3.58 3.16
N PHE A 193 -8.74 4.13 1.95
CA PHE A 193 -9.72 5.20 1.72
C PHE A 193 -10.43 5.10 0.38
N THR A 194 -11.59 5.74 0.29
CA THR A 194 -12.23 6.10 -0.97
C THR A 194 -12.35 7.62 -1.04
N THR A 195 -12.55 8.17 -2.23
CA THR A 195 -12.82 9.59 -2.42
C THR A 195 -13.85 9.81 -3.53
N ASN A 196 -14.57 10.92 -3.44
CA ASN A 196 -15.43 11.39 -4.53
C ASN A 196 -14.67 12.23 -5.58
N GLN A 197 -13.45 12.68 -5.28
CA GLN A 197 -12.61 13.51 -6.17
C GLN A 197 -11.75 12.64 -7.08
N ILE A 198 -12.38 11.88 -7.96
CA ILE A 198 -11.68 11.00 -8.90
C ILE A 198 -10.92 11.80 -9.97
N ASP A 199 -11.46 12.95 -10.39
CA ASP A 199 -10.83 13.82 -11.38
C ASP A 199 -9.54 14.48 -10.87
N ASP A 200 -9.31 14.46 -9.56
CA ASP A 200 -8.07 14.92 -8.90
C ASP A 200 -7.08 13.77 -8.65
N ILE A 201 -7.32 12.58 -9.20
CA ILE A 201 -6.37 11.46 -9.18
C ILE A 201 -5.72 11.36 -10.56
N GLU A 202 -4.40 11.52 -10.61
CA GLU A 202 -3.64 11.47 -11.85
C GLU A 202 -2.71 10.26 -11.89
N ILE A 203 -2.33 9.85 -13.11
CA ILE A 203 -1.20 8.94 -13.32
C ILE A 203 0.05 9.82 -13.41
N PRO A 204 1.11 9.55 -12.63
CA PRO A 204 2.29 10.41 -12.58
C PRO A 204 3.18 10.25 -13.81
N TYR A 205 2.70 10.72 -14.97
CA TYR A 205 3.45 10.69 -16.22
C TYR A 205 4.52 11.80 -16.26
N GLY A 206 5.72 11.41 -16.65
CA GLY A 206 6.78 12.36 -17.00
C GLY A 206 6.50 13.05 -18.34
N LYS A 207 7.32 14.05 -18.65
CA LYS A 207 7.18 14.88 -19.85
C LYS A 207 7.08 14.07 -21.14
N GLU A 208 7.94 13.07 -21.29
CA GLU A 208 8.03 12.22 -22.48
C GLU A 208 6.80 11.33 -22.67
N MET A 209 6.00 11.12 -21.63
CA MET A 209 4.71 10.40 -21.71
C MET A 209 3.49 11.36 -21.74
N GLY A 210 3.73 12.67 -21.86
CA GLY A 210 2.70 13.70 -21.96
C GLY A 210 2.17 14.22 -20.62
N GLY A 211 2.86 13.95 -19.51
CA GLY A 211 2.54 14.53 -18.21
C GLY A 211 3.52 15.63 -17.78
N GLY A 212 3.38 16.11 -16.54
CA GLY A 212 4.19 17.19 -15.97
C GLY A 212 5.05 16.79 -14.77
N TYR A 213 5.10 15.49 -14.43
CA TYR A 213 5.78 15.02 -13.22
C TYR A 213 7.30 14.95 -13.42
N ILE A 214 8.05 15.59 -12.53
CA ILE A 214 9.52 15.77 -12.63
C ILE A 214 10.29 15.24 -11.42
N ASP A 215 9.63 14.43 -10.58
CA ASP A 215 10.20 13.93 -9.34
C ASP A 215 11.50 13.14 -9.57
N PRO A 216 12.45 13.22 -8.62
CA PRO A 216 13.70 12.50 -8.71
C PRO A 216 13.47 10.98 -8.62
N TYR A 217 14.50 10.21 -9.01
CA TYR A 217 14.49 8.76 -8.84
C TYR A 217 14.31 8.49 -7.34
N PRO A 218 13.41 7.57 -6.94
CA PRO A 218 12.90 6.42 -7.69
C PRO A 218 11.71 6.65 -8.63
N ALA A 219 11.15 7.86 -8.71
CA ALA A 219 10.12 8.16 -9.68
C ALA A 219 10.67 8.08 -11.12
N THR A 220 10.02 7.29 -11.96
CA THR A 220 10.44 7.06 -13.35
C THR A 220 9.58 7.80 -14.37
N GLY A 221 8.40 8.29 -13.95
CA GLY A 221 7.46 9.02 -14.80
C GLY A 221 6.62 8.12 -15.72
N ASN A 222 6.63 6.79 -15.52
CA ASN A 222 5.87 5.86 -16.36
C ASN A 222 4.54 5.39 -15.74
N GLY A 223 4.17 5.93 -14.59
CA GLY A 223 2.94 5.57 -13.89
C GLY A 223 2.98 4.25 -13.12
N PHE A 224 4.16 3.61 -13.01
CA PHE A 224 4.41 2.49 -12.12
C PHE A 224 5.54 2.81 -11.14
N THR A 225 5.50 2.17 -9.97
CA THR A 225 6.67 2.13 -9.09
C THR A 225 7.83 1.43 -9.79
N SER A 226 9.05 1.87 -9.55
CA SER A 226 10.28 1.25 -10.06
C SER A 226 10.77 0.08 -9.20
N SER A 227 9.87 -0.63 -8.51
CA SER A 227 10.22 -1.82 -7.73
C SER A 227 10.70 -2.96 -8.65
N PRO A 228 11.85 -3.60 -8.36
CA PRO A 228 12.32 -4.77 -9.12
C PRO A 228 11.42 -6.00 -8.94
N ASP A 229 10.75 -6.09 -7.79
CA ASP A 229 10.04 -7.31 -7.37
C ASP A 229 8.53 -7.19 -7.55
N PHE A 230 7.97 -5.99 -7.37
CA PHE A 230 6.53 -5.76 -7.41
C PHE A 230 6.13 -4.91 -8.62
N ILE A 231 5.01 -5.28 -9.24
CA ILE A 231 4.37 -4.49 -10.31
C ILE A 231 3.23 -3.71 -9.67
N VAL A 232 3.49 -2.45 -9.32
CA VAL A 232 2.49 -1.59 -8.67
C VAL A 232 2.23 -0.37 -9.56
N PRO A 233 0.99 -0.22 -10.08
CA PRO A 233 0.57 1.04 -10.68
C PRO A 233 0.49 2.13 -9.62
N GLU A 234 0.99 3.30 -9.97
CA GLU A 234 1.03 4.45 -9.10
C GLU A 234 0.01 5.50 -9.55
N TYR A 235 -0.55 6.19 -8.56
CA TYR A 235 -1.43 7.34 -8.71
C TYR A 235 -0.96 8.45 -7.78
N VAL A 236 -1.34 9.67 -8.10
CA VAL A 236 -0.97 10.86 -7.32
C VAL A 236 -2.17 11.80 -7.23
N ALA A 237 -2.36 12.40 -6.06
CA ALA A 237 -3.38 13.42 -5.89
C ALA A 237 -2.93 14.76 -6.47
N LYS A 238 -3.81 15.39 -7.24
CA LYS A 238 -3.75 16.80 -7.58
C LYS A 238 -4.13 17.64 -6.35
N GLY A 239 -3.12 18.04 -5.57
CA GLY A 239 -3.32 18.76 -4.33
C GLY A 239 -3.77 17.86 -3.17
N ASN A 240 -4.84 18.26 -2.46
CA ASN A 240 -5.32 17.56 -1.26
C ASN A 240 -6.76 17.04 -1.46
N ILE A 241 -6.91 15.74 -1.69
CA ILE A 241 -8.20 15.10 -1.94
C ILE A 241 -8.90 14.72 -0.62
N PRO A 242 -10.17 15.11 -0.39
CA PRO A 242 -10.93 14.68 0.78
C PRO A 242 -11.09 13.16 0.84
N LEU A 243 -10.97 12.61 2.05
CA LEU A 243 -11.25 11.20 2.34
C LEU A 243 -12.74 11.05 2.66
N ASN A 244 -13.38 10.00 2.12
CA ASN A 244 -14.75 9.67 2.47
C ASN A 244 -14.83 9.00 3.85
N ASP A 245 -15.98 9.15 4.51
CA ASP A 245 -16.34 8.36 5.69
C ASP A 245 -16.18 6.86 5.43
N GLY A 246 -15.79 6.14 6.48
CA GLY A 246 -15.40 4.74 6.39
C GLY A 246 -13.92 4.52 6.06
N THR A 247 -13.15 5.58 5.80
CA THR A 247 -11.68 5.52 5.74
C THR A 247 -11.12 4.89 7.00
N LYS A 248 -10.15 3.98 6.86
CA LYS A 248 -9.55 3.23 7.96
C LYS A 248 -8.05 3.50 8.05
N ILE A 249 -7.54 3.54 9.28
CA ILE A 249 -6.12 3.67 9.58
C ILE A 249 -5.68 2.40 10.29
N TYR A 250 -4.71 1.71 9.69
CA TYR A 250 -4.09 0.50 10.21
C TYR A 250 -2.65 0.79 10.61
N LEU A 251 -2.29 0.44 11.84
CA LEU A 251 -0.90 0.39 12.27
C LEU A 251 -0.36 -1.00 11.94
N ASN A 252 0.70 -1.07 11.15
CA ASN A 252 1.42 -2.29 10.86
C ASN A 252 2.70 -2.34 11.69
N ILE A 253 2.91 -3.41 12.44
CA ILE A 253 4.18 -3.70 13.11
C ILE A 253 4.59 -5.12 12.78
N ASP A 254 5.77 -5.29 12.17
CA ASP A 254 6.32 -6.59 11.75
C ASP A 254 5.35 -7.42 10.86
N GLY A 255 4.49 -6.76 10.06
CA GLY A 255 3.54 -7.40 9.16
C GLY A 255 2.17 -7.73 9.75
N GLU A 256 1.93 -7.44 11.04
CA GLU A 256 0.61 -7.52 11.66
C GLU A 256 -0.08 -6.15 11.59
N GLU A 257 -1.28 -6.10 10.99
CA GLU A 257 -2.08 -4.88 10.88
C GLU A 257 -3.16 -4.80 11.97
N VAL A 258 -3.19 -3.69 12.70
CA VAL A 258 -4.20 -3.38 13.71
C VAL A 258 -4.98 -2.15 13.28
N LEU A 259 -6.31 -2.25 13.24
CA LEU A 259 -7.19 -1.10 12.99
C LEU A 259 -7.12 -0.15 14.20
N VAL A 260 -6.56 1.04 14.00
CA VAL A 260 -6.39 2.06 15.05
C VAL A 260 -7.29 3.27 14.87
N GLY A 261 -7.86 3.47 13.68
CA GLY A 261 -8.76 4.61 13.43
C GLY A 261 -9.75 4.38 12.31
N LYS A 262 -10.88 5.10 12.41
CA LYS A 262 -11.92 5.15 11.37
C LYS A 262 -12.47 6.57 11.24
N LEU A 263 -12.68 7.04 10.01
CA LEU A 263 -13.31 8.33 9.72
C LEU A 263 -14.84 8.20 9.74
N GLU A 264 -15.49 8.98 10.61
CA GLU A 264 -16.94 9.11 10.72
C GLU A 264 -17.28 10.59 11.05
N GLY A 265 -17.25 11.44 10.03
CA GLY A 265 -17.21 12.91 10.15
C GLY A 265 -15.85 13.43 10.59
N SER A 266 -15.30 12.87 11.68
CA SER A 266 -13.92 13.04 12.13
C SER A 266 -13.28 11.68 12.40
N PHE A 267 -11.94 11.60 12.43
CA PHE A 267 -11.27 10.36 12.83
C PHE A 267 -11.60 10.03 14.29
N LYS A 268 -11.96 8.78 14.51
CA LYS A 268 -12.17 8.19 15.83
C LYS A 268 -11.14 7.10 16.05
N TYR A 269 -10.48 7.12 17.20
CA TYR A 269 -9.64 6.01 17.62
C TYR A 269 -10.49 4.75 17.81
N MET A 270 -10.06 3.66 17.19
CA MET A 270 -10.63 2.34 17.41
C MET A 270 -9.89 1.71 18.59
N LYS A 271 -10.59 1.47 19.70
CA LYS A 271 -10.03 0.66 20.80
C LYS A 271 -9.82 -0.74 20.25
N GLY A 272 -8.57 -1.19 20.20
CA GLY A 272 -8.31 -2.60 19.93
C GLY A 272 -8.97 -3.44 21.02
N ASN A 273 -9.76 -4.43 20.62
CA ASN A 273 -10.11 -5.54 21.50
C ASN A 273 -8.84 -6.38 21.63
N TYR A 274 -7.95 -5.98 22.52
CA TYR A 274 -6.84 -6.82 22.97
C TYR A 274 -7.40 -7.69 24.09
N GLU A 275 -7.90 -8.86 23.73
CA GLU A 275 -8.09 -9.97 24.69
C GLU A 275 -6.73 -10.58 25.05
#